data_AF-A0A7T2GIV5-F1
#
_entry.id   AF-A0A7T2GIV5-F1
#
_cell.length_a   1.000
_cell.length_b   1.000
_cell.length_c   1.000
_cell.angle_alpha   90.00
_cell.angle_beta   90.00
_cell.angle_gamma   90.00
#
_symmetry.space_group_name_H-M   'P 1'
#
loop_
_entity.id
_entity.type
_entity.pdbx_description
1 polymer ?
#
loop_
_entity_poly.entity_id
_entity_poly.type
_entity_poly.pdbx_seq_one_letter_code
_entity_poly.pdbx_strand_id
1 'polypeptide(L)'
;MSLGLRQLSAGDRKTLIQELWASQNGKCYISDSAIDLLLHEHDLDIDHVIPTRDGGKDDKSNWALTFSSYNRSKQASDLRIARILARLEAMRSGITDPRGINLGHILDHSQGGRHPLKFQLSQDKAAISYSYAAVGDPSIRSAPLFRDKLSDLEYVFLHLPIEYLFHDDTLNPRGIGNNIRGLIEEFFRGFPQLHVPLGWIDTTEEGGSRVRIFDGQHKAAAQILLGVRALPIRLFVNPDRDLLLTANTRAGTTLRQVAFDKATQRHLGASILRDRVLRFLSDRQHPSDYTSFTEQQLVDHFKGEQAQMKRYIIDAQRNDVTYHPDNRLRDFIEMGGKGTERPISYSAVEKAIYSQMIFGGMLDTPADYKSEAGENPRDLEREQIVRFLNLVAAHIYVGFYDFEVGSGKIESKVQKGEVVPDEHLRAHRMGREEILYAWIELAMIVCQTSVIAGGKTWDKDRPFHKPLSEQVWKSLEHFVINFSRLPLWKNRSLSATIFGGKQNFQFWKDAFATGTANGIHILAGGGVSLIDLMNEPS
;
A
#
# COMPACT_ATOMS: atom_id res chain seq x y z
N MET A 1 29.86 -14.83 -3.84
CA MET A 1 31.18 -14.51 -4.42
C MET A 1 31.72 -15.76 -5.09
N SER A 2 32.14 -15.65 -6.36
CA SER A 2 32.57 -16.76 -7.22
C SER A 2 33.99 -17.24 -6.91
N LEU A 3 34.29 -18.50 -7.22
CA LEU A 3 35.62 -19.09 -7.08
C LEU A 3 36.55 -18.56 -8.18
N GLY A 4 36.06 -18.42 -9.42
CA GLY A 4 36.83 -17.91 -10.55
C GLY A 4 37.30 -16.47 -10.37
N LEU A 5 36.42 -15.57 -9.89
CA LEU A 5 36.77 -14.17 -9.64
C LEU A 5 37.74 -13.98 -8.45
N ARG A 6 37.72 -14.89 -7.48
CA ARG A 6 38.62 -14.88 -6.31
C ARG A 6 40.04 -15.33 -6.64
N GLN A 7 40.22 -16.08 -7.72
CA GLN A 7 41.53 -16.62 -8.14
C GLN A 7 42.32 -15.66 -9.03
N LEU A 8 41.72 -14.55 -9.47
CA LEU A 8 42.38 -13.57 -10.33
C LEU A 8 43.38 -12.72 -9.55
N SER A 9 44.57 -12.52 -10.10
CA SER A 9 45.52 -11.52 -9.60
C SER A 9 44.99 -10.10 -9.85
N ALA A 10 45.57 -9.10 -9.19
CA ALA A 10 45.21 -7.70 -9.42
C ALA A 10 45.42 -7.27 -10.90
N GLY A 11 46.48 -7.78 -11.55
CA GLY A 11 46.75 -7.53 -12.97
C GLY A 11 45.75 -8.20 -13.91
N ASP A 12 45.39 -9.45 -13.62
CA ASP A 12 44.40 -10.20 -14.41
C ASP A 12 43.00 -9.59 -14.28
N ARG A 13 42.65 -9.11 -13.09
CA ARG A 13 41.38 -8.41 -12.87
C ARG A 13 41.31 -7.11 -13.66
N LYS A 14 42.39 -6.33 -13.73
CA LYS A 14 42.46 -5.09 -14.53
C LYS A 14 42.31 -5.38 -16.03
N THR A 15 42.97 -6.43 -16.51
CA THR A 15 42.85 -6.88 -17.91
C THR A 15 41.41 -7.31 -18.22
N LEU A 16 40.79 -8.09 -17.32
CA LEU A 16 39.40 -8.52 -17.47
C LEU A 16 38.42 -7.34 -17.51
N ILE A 17 38.62 -6.31 -16.67
CA ILE A 17 37.80 -5.08 -16.71
C ILE A 17 37.90 -4.41 -18.09
N GLN A 18 39.11 -4.29 -18.66
CA GLN A 18 39.30 -3.70 -19.98
C GLN A 18 38.62 -4.51 -21.10
N GLU A 19 38.75 -5.84 -21.05
CA GLU A 19 38.09 -6.74 -22.01
C GLU A 19 36.55 -6.65 -21.93
N LEU A 20 35.99 -6.68 -20.71
CA LEU A 20 34.55 -6.53 -20.49
C LEU A 20 34.06 -5.15 -20.90
N TRP A 21 34.82 -4.09 -20.60
CA TRP A 21 34.51 -2.73 -21.04
C TRP A 21 34.47 -2.62 -22.56
N ALA A 22 35.47 -3.17 -23.26
CA ALA A 22 35.51 -3.16 -24.72
C ALA A 22 34.35 -3.97 -25.34
N SER A 23 34.07 -5.17 -24.83
CA SER A 23 32.97 -6.01 -25.34
C SER A 23 31.58 -5.42 -25.06
N GLN A 24 31.45 -4.56 -24.03
CA GLN A 24 30.24 -3.83 -23.70
C GLN A 24 30.17 -2.44 -24.34
N ASN A 25 31.02 -2.13 -25.33
CA ASN A 25 31.10 -0.84 -26.01
C ASN A 25 31.27 0.34 -25.03
N GLY A 26 32.06 0.12 -23.99
CA GLY A 26 32.36 1.11 -22.95
C GLY A 26 31.18 1.48 -22.06
N LYS A 27 30.15 0.62 -21.96
CA LYS A 27 28.95 0.87 -21.16
C LYS A 27 28.77 -0.12 -20.01
N CYS A 28 28.10 0.33 -18.96
CA CYS A 28 27.60 -0.52 -17.88
C CYS A 28 26.54 -1.47 -18.42
N TYR A 29 26.68 -2.77 -18.11
CA TYR A 29 25.73 -3.78 -18.58
C TYR A 29 24.30 -3.55 -18.08
N ILE A 30 24.13 -3.10 -16.83
CA ILE A 30 22.81 -2.89 -16.22
C ILE A 30 22.19 -1.56 -16.68
N SER A 31 22.91 -0.44 -16.54
CA SER A 31 22.32 0.89 -16.74
C SER A 31 22.45 1.42 -18.16
N ASP A 32 23.26 0.80 -19.02
CA ASP A 32 23.63 1.30 -20.35
C ASP A 32 24.40 2.64 -20.36
N SER A 33 24.74 3.18 -19.19
CA SER A 33 25.51 4.41 -19.03
C SER A 33 26.97 4.20 -19.41
N ALA A 34 27.61 5.23 -19.96
CA ALA A 34 29.02 5.18 -20.31
C ALA A 34 29.91 4.98 -19.08
N ILE A 35 30.92 4.13 -19.21
CA ILE A 35 31.95 3.89 -18.21
C ILE A 35 33.23 4.57 -18.68
N ASP A 36 33.72 5.51 -17.89
CA ASP A 36 35.12 5.90 -17.89
C ASP A 36 35.92 5.02 -16.92
N LEU A 37 36.95 4.32 -17.41
CA LEU A 37 37.73 3.37 -16.60
C LEU A 37 38.65 4.04 -15.57
N LEU A 38 38.98 5.31 -15.76
CA LEU A 38 39.84 6.07 -14.85
C LEU A 38 39.00 6.77 -13.78
N LEU A 39 37.92 7.45 -14.18
CA LEU A 39 37.05 8.17 -13.25
C LEU A 39 36.24 7.23 -12.36
N HIS A 40 35.90 6.04 -12.84
CA HIS A 40 35.05 5.09 -12.11
C HIS A 40 35.80 3.85 -11.61
N GLU A 41 37.14 3.88 -11.52
CA GLU A 41 37.96 2.71 -11.14
C GLU A 41 37.48 2.00 -9.85
N HIS A 42 36.96 2.76 -8.89
CA HIS A 42 36.48 2.27 -7.59
C HIS A 42 34.97 1.99 -7.51
N ASP A 43 34.23 2.29 -8.58
CA ASP A 43 32.77 2.18 -8.63
C ASP A 43 32.29 1.09 -9.60
N LEU A 44 33.19 0.17 -9.98
CA LEU A 44 32.93 -0.91 -10.93
C LEU A 44 33.01 -2.29 -10.26
N ASP A 45 31.97 -3.09 -10.51
CA ASP A 45 31.89 -4.48 -10.13
C ASP A 45 31.83 -5.38 -11.38
N ILE A 46 32.45 -6.55 -11.29
CA ILE A 46 32.22 -7.66 -12.23
C ILE A 46 31.26 -8.63 -11.55
N ASP A 47 30.19 -9.00 -12.23
CA ASP A 47 29.25 -10.01 -11.74
C ASP A 47 28.74 -10.93 -12.84
N HIS A 48 28.13 -12.03 -12.45
CA HIS A 48 27.57 -13.01 -13.37
C HIS A 48 26.28 -12.51 -14.00
N VAL A 49 26.18 -12.62 -15.33
CA VAL A 49 24.96 -12.33 -16.11
C VAL A 49 23.84 -13.23 -15.65
N ILE A 50 24.09 -14.53 -15.69
CA ILE A 50 23.23 -15.56 -15.09
C ILE A 50 23.87 -15.96 -13.75
N PRO A 51 23.17 -15.82 -12.61
CA PRO A 51 23.73 -16.22 -11.33
C PRO A 51 24.16 -17.68 -11.32
N THR A 52 25.26 -18.01 -10.63
CA THR A 52 25.77 -19.39 -10.57
C THR A 52 24.77 -20.37 -9.97
N ARG A 53 23.93 -19.92 -9.02
CA ARG A 53 22.81 -20.71 -8.46
C ARG A 53 21.76 -21.11 -9.50
N ASP A 54 21.64 -20.33 -10.58
CA ASP A 54 20.67 -20.51 -11.66
C ASP A 54 21.33 -21.20 -12.87
N GLY A 55 22.46 -21.90 -12.65
CA GLY A 55 23.20 -22.63 -13.68
C GLY A 55 24.15 -21.78 -14.52
N GLY A 56 24.36 -20.51 -14.14
CA GLY A 56 25.34 -19.64 -14.81
C GLY A 56 26.77 -20.16 -14.68
N LYS A 57 27.51 -20.19 -15.80
CA LYS A 57 28.92 -20.59 -15.80
C LYS A 57 29.76 -19.58 -15.02
N ASP A 58 30.78 -20.07 -14.30
CA ASP A 58 31.73 -19.21 -13.59
C ASP A 58 32.95 -18.90 -14.47
N ASP A 59 32.71 -18.28 -15.63
CA ASP A 59 33.74 -17.92 -16.60
C ASP A 59 33.41 -16.61 -17.34
N LYS A 60 34.37 -16.11 -18.14
CA LYS A 60 34.26 -14.85 -18.88
C LYS A 60 33.02 -14.75 -19.78
N SER A 61 32.47 -15.87 -20.28
CA SER A 61 31.29 -15.85 -21.15
C SER A 61 30.01 -15.43 -20.43
N ASN A 62 30.03 -15.46 -19.09
CA ASN A 62 28.89 -15.14 -18.24
C ASN A 62 29.22 -14.00 -17.26
N TRP A 63 30.30 -13.24 -17.47
CA TRP A 63 30.64 -12.09 -16.63
C TRP A 63 30.33 -10.79 -17.36
N ALA A 64 29.92 -9.78 -16.60
CA ALA A 64 29.65 -8.45 -17.11
C ALA A 64 30.15 -7.37 -16.14
N LEU A 65 30.61 -6.27 -16.71
CA LEU A 65 31.06 -5.08 -15.99
C LEU A 65 29.87 -4.15 -15.71
N THR A 66 29.73 -3.75 -14.45
CA THR A 66 28.59 -2.99 -13.95
C THR A 66 29.05 -1.91 -12.98
N PHE A 67 28.28 -0.83 -12.83
CA PHE A 67 28.47 0.08 -11.71
C PHE A 67 28.05 -0.58 -10.40
N SER A 68 28.84 -0.43 -9.34
CA SER A 68 28.61 -1.07 -8.04
C SER A 68 27.26 -0.69 -7.43
N SER A 69 26.77 0.53 -7.68
CA SER A 69 25.44 0.99 -7.21
C SER A 69 24.30 0.14 -7.81
N TYR A 70 24.30 -0.07 -9.12
CA TYR A 70 23.33 -0.91 -9.82
C TYR A 70 23.48 -2.39 -9.46
N ASN A 71 24.72 -2.85 -9.31
CA ASN A 71 25.02 -4.23 -8.95
C ASN A 71 24.51 -4.58 -7.55
N ARG A 72 24.72 -3.70 -6.55
CA ARG A 72 24.20 -3.92 -5.19
C ARG A 72 22.67 -3.88 -5.12
N SER A 73 22.06 -2.97 -5.87
CA SER A 73 20.60 -2.81 -5.94
C SER A 73 19.88 -4.05 -6.53
N LYS A 74 20.53 -4.80 -7.42
CA LYS A 74 19.94 -6.01 -8.02
C LYS A 74 19.79 -7.19 -7.05
N GLN A 75 20.50 -7.17 -5.91
CA GLN A 75 20.62 -8.30 -4.99
C GLN A 75 21.06 -9.58 -5.72
N ALA A 76 20.21 -10.61 -5.74
CA ALA A 76 20.53 -11.91 -6.34
C ALA A 76 19.90 -12.14 -7.72
N SER A 77 19.27 -11.11 -8.32
CA SER A 77 18.61 -11.23 -9.62
C SER A 77 19.59 -11.36 -10.80
N ASP A 78 19.13 -11.98 -11.88
CA ASP A 78 19.81 -12.07 -13.17
C ASP A 78 20.08 -10.67 -13.75
N LEU A 79 21.29 -10.43 -14.30
CA LEU A 79 21.66 -9.10 -14.82
C LEU A 79 20.79 -8.67 -16.00
N ARG A 80 20.23 -9.61 -16.76
CA ARG A 80 19.30 -9.31 -17.86
C ARG A 80 18.01 -8.69 -17.33
N ILE A 81 17.50 -9.22 -16.22
CA ILE A 81 16.33 -8.65 -15.51
C ILE A 81 16.70 -7.31 -14.89
N ALA A 82 17.86 -7.22 -14.22
CA ALA A 82 18.33 -5.97 -13.64
C ALA A 82 18.44 -4.84 -14.69
N ARG A 83 18.91 -5.17 -15.90
CA ARG A 83 19.00 -4.24 -17.03
C ARG A 83 17.63 -3.73 -17.47
N ILE A 84 16.62 -4.61 -17.56
CA ILE A 84 15.25 -4.22 -17.90
C ILE A 84 14.68 -3.26 -16.83
N LEU A 85 14.90 -3.58 -15.55
CA LEU A 85 14.41 -2.75 -14.45
C LEU A 85 15.13 -1.40 -14.37
N ALA A 86 16.43 -1.34 -14.65
CA ALA A 86 17.16 -0.08 -14.73
C ALA A 86 16.66 0.82 -15.86
N ARG A 87 16.33 0.24 -17.03
CA ARG A 87 15.67 0.98 -18.12
C ARG A 87 14.29 1.49 -17.71
N LEU A 88 13.51 0.67 -16.99
CA LEU A 88 12.21 1.09 -16.49
C LEU A 88 12.32 2.24 -15.49
N GLU A 89 13.33 2.22 -14.61
CA GLU A 89 13.57 3.30 -13.66
C GLU A 89 14.02 4.59 -14.35
N ALA A 90 14.89 4.47 -15.36
CA ALA A 90 15.26 5.61 -16.20
C ALA A 90 14.05 6.20 -16.97
N MET A 91 13.09 5.37 -17.37
CA MET A 91 11.83 5.87 -17.93
C MET A 91 10.99 6.61 -16.88
N ARG A 92 10.95 6.13 -15.63
CA ARG A 92 10.20 6.77 -14.53
C ARG A 92 10.72 8.16 -14.20
N SER A 93 12.04 8.34 -14.15
CA SER A 93 12.64 9.63 -13.78
C SER A 93 12.34 10.76 -14.77
N GLY A 94 11.97 10.42 -16.01
CA GLY A 94 11.55 11.38 -17.04
C GLY A 94 10.05 11.71 -17.07
N ILE A 95 9.22 11.10 -16.21
CA ILE A 95 7.76 11.25 -16.25
C ILE A 95 7.29 12.18 -15.12
N THR A 96 6.61 13.26 -15.49
CA THR A 96 6.03 14.23 -14.55
C THR A 96 4.55 13.95 -14.22
N ASP A 97 3.95 12.90 -14.79
CA ASP A 97 2.57 12.53 -14.49
C ASP A 97 2.45 12.08 -13.02
N PRO A 98 1.57 12.71 -12.21
CA PRO A 98 1.39 12.36 -10.80
C PRO A 98 0.90 10.91 -10.59
N ARG A 99 0.37 10.25 -11.63
CA ARG A 99 -0.05 8.84 -11.62
C ARG A 99 1.13 7.87 -11.88
N GLY A 100 2.30 8.40 -12.22
CA GLY A 100 3.51 7.66 -12.53
C GLY A 100 3.51 7.04 -13.94
N ILE A 101 4.47 6.13 -14.19
CA ILE A 101 4.59 5.44 -15.47
C ILE A 101 3.38 4.53 -15.74
N ASN A 102 2.78 4.55 -16.93
CA ASN A 102 1.64 3.72 -17.31
C ASN A 102 2.01 2.86 -18.55
N LEU A 103 1.05 2.07 -19.06
CA LEU A 103 1.28 1.24 -20.25
C LEU A 103 1.55 2.10 -21.50
N GLY A 104 0.95 3.29 -21.60
CA GLY A 104 1.14 4.22 -22.70
C GLY A 104 2.61 4.62 -22.86
N HIS A 105 3.25 5.03 -21.76
CA HIS A 105 4.68 5.39 -21.76
C HIS A 105 5.58 4.22 -22.23
N ILE A 106 5.26 2.99 -21.83
CA ILE A 106 6.04 1.79 -22.22
C ILE A 106 5.82 1.46 -23.70
N LEU A 107 4.57 1.58 -24.18
CA LEU A 107 4.25 1.44 -25.59
C LEU A 107 5.00 2.48 -26.41
N ASP A 108 4.96 3.76 -26.04
CA ASP A 108 5.66 4.82 -26.75
C ASP A 108 7.17 4.59 -26.83
N HIS A 109 7.80 4.21 -25.71
CA HIS A 109 9.21 3.85 -25.68
C HIS A 109 9.53 2.66 -26.60
N SER A 110 8.58 1.75 -26.75
CA SER A 110 8.68 0.54 -27.58
C SER A 110 8.13 0.73 -29.01
N GLN A 111 7.79 1.96 -29.42
CA GLN A 111 7.15 2.24 -30.72
C GLN A 111 5.78 1.55 -30.92
N GLY A 112 5.05 1.29 -29.85
CA GLY A 112 3.66 0.85 -29.85
C GLY A 112 2.67 2.00 -30.02
N GLY A 113 1.37 1.69 -30.16
CA GLY A 113 0.29 2.68 -30.22
C GLY A 113 0.40 3.68 -31.38
N ARG A 114 0.82 3.23 -32.56
CA ARG A 114 1.06 4.07 -33.74
C ARG A 114 -0.07 4.06 -34.75
N HIS A 115 -0.87 2.98 -34.80
CA HIS A 115 -1.84 2.77 -35.86
C HIS A 115 -3.20 2.34 -35.33
N PRO A 116 -4.30 2.95 -35.79
CA PRO A 116 -5.63 2.40 -35.55
C PRO A 116 -5.80 1.08 -36.32
N LEU A 117 -6.58 0.16 -35.76
CA LEU A 117 -6.92 -1.11 -36.41
C LEU A 117 -8.11 -0.92 -37.35
N LYS A 118 -7.92 -1.27 -38.63
CA LYS A 118 -9.00 -1.35 -39.60
C LYS A 118 -9.58 -2.76 -39.60
N PHE A 119 -10.90 -2.87 -39.54
CA PHE A 119 -11.62 -4.13 -39.60
C PHE A 119 -12.99 -3.95 -40.25
N GLN A 120 -13.60 -5.07 -40.60
CA GLN A 120 -14.95 -5.17 -41.16
C GLN A 120 -15.71 -6.28 -40.44
N LEU A 121 -16.93 -5.97 -39.98
CA LEU A 121 -17.87 -6.96 -39.44
C LEU A 121 -18.57 -7.68 -40.60
N SER A 122 -18.69 -9.00 -40.52
CA SER A 122 -19.52 -9.75 -41.47
C SER A 122 -21.00 -9.38 -41.31
N GLN A 123 -21.78 -9.50 -42.39
CA GLN A 123 -23.21 -9.12 -42.38
C GLN A 123 -24.03 -9.90 -41.36
N ASP A 124 -23.68 -11.16 -41.14
CA ASP A 124 -24.29 -12.05 -40.16
C ASP A 124 -23.73 -11.88 -38.74
N LYS A 125 -22.77 -10.95 -38.53
CA LYS A 125 -22.02 -10.76 -37.29
C LYS A 125 -21.35 -12.03 -36.76
N ALA A 126 -21.04 -13.00 -37.61
CA ALA A 126 -20.33 -14.22 -37.20
C ALA A 126 -18.81 -14.02 -37.05
N ALA A 127 -18.23 -13.03 -37.74
CA ALA A 127 -16.79 -12.82 -37.75
C ALA A 127 -16.39 -11.36 -37.98
N ILE A 128 -15.15 -11.05 -37.63
CA ILE A 128 -14.46 -9.82 -38.03
C ILE A 128 -13.33 -10.15 -39.00
N SER A 129 -13.18 -9.33 -40.04
CA SER A 129 -12.02 -9.36 -40.95
C SER A 129 -11.12 -8.16 -40.69
N TYR A 130 -9.81 -8.34 -40.64
CA TYR A 130 -8.84 -7.29 -40.33
C TYR A 130 -7.51 -7.56 -41.04
N SER A 131 -6.60 -6.57 -41.05
CA SER A 131 -5.26 -6.72 -41.61
C SER A 131 -4.23 -5.92 -40.81
N TYR A 132 -2.95 -6.25 -41.00
CA TYR A 132 -1.83 -5.55 -40.37
C TYR A 132 -1.08 -4.67 -41.39
N ALA A 133 -1.81 -4.10 -42.35
CA ALA A 133 -1.23 -3.41 -43.50
C ALA A 133 -0.32 -2.23 -43.08
N ALA A 134 -0.63 -1.56 -41.97
CA ALA A 134 0.16 -0.44 -41.46
C ALA A 134 1.55 -0.85 -40.92
N VAL A 135 1.74 -2.13 -40.60
CA VAL A 135 3.04 -2.70 -40.20
C VAL A 135 3.62 -3.63 -41.28
N GLY A 136 3.15 -3.52 -42.52
CA GLY A 136 3.73 -4.19 -43.69
C GLY A 136 3.15 -5.56 -44.01
N ASP A 137 2.07 -5.99 -43.34
CA ASP A 137 1.39 -7.26 -43.65
C ASP A 137 -0.05 -7.02 -44.14
N PRO A 138 -0.28 -6.99 -45.47
CA PRO A 138 -1.59 -6.72 -46.05
C PRO A 138 -2.53 -7.94 -46.04
N SER A 139 -2.12 -9.08 -45.49
CA SER A 139 -2.97 -10.27 -45.47
C SER A 139 -4.29 -10.04 -44.73
N ILE A 140 -5.39 -10.46 -45.36
CA ILE A 140 -6.72 -10.41 -44.75
C ILE A 140 -6.82 -11.61 -43.79
N ARG A 141 -7.11 -11.30 -42.53
CA ARG A 141 -7.28 -12.26 -41.45
C ARG A 141 -8.73 -12.20 -41.00
N SER A 142 -9.26 -13.33 -40.55
CA SER A 142 -10.61 -13.43 -40.01
C SER A 142 -10.56 -14.06 -38.61
N ALA A 143 -11.41 -13.57 -37.71
CA ALA A 143 -11.59 -14.13 -36.38
C ALA A 143 -13.08 -14.19 -36.02
N PRO A 144 -13.54 -15.26 -35.36
CA PRO A 144 -14.94 -15.41 -34.97
C PRO A 144 -15.33 -14.34 -33.94
N LEU A 145 -16.53 -13.78 -34.11
CA LEU A 145 -17.15 -12.90 -33.14
C LEU A 145 -17.95 -13.74 -32.14
N PHE A 146 -17.67 -13.56 -30.86
CA PHE A 146 -18.37 -14.23 -29.78
C PHE A 146 -19.30 -13.26 -29.06
N ARG A 147 -20.34 -13.79 -28.44
CA ARG A 147 -21.24 -13.04 -27.56
C ARG A 147 -21.24 -13.67 -26.17
N ASP A 148 -20.98 -12.85 -25.16
CA ASP A 148 -21.05 -13.27 -23.77
C ASP A 148 -22.52 -13.49 -23.37
N LYS A 149 -22.85 -14.67 -22.82
CA LYS A 149 -24.25 -15.06 -22.58
C LYS A 149 -24.94 -14.29 -21.45
N LEU A 150 -24.17 -13.67 -20.54
CA LEU A 150 -24.72 -13.02 -19.36
C LEU A 150 -24.70 -11.50 -19.50
N SER A 151 -23.64 -10.95 -20.11
CA SER A 151 -23.49 -9.51 -20.32
C SER A 151 -23.93 -9.05 -21.71
N ASP A 152 -24.22 -9.99 -22.62
CA ASP A 152 -24.55 -9.72 -24.03
C ASP A 152 -23.46 -8.99 -24.84
N LEU A 153 -22.28 -8.78 -24.26
CA LEU A 153 -21.17 -8.11 -24.93
C LEU A 153 -20.58 -8.96 -26.05
N GLU A 154 -20.40 -8.34 -27.22
CA GLU A 154 -19.68 -8.91 -28.36
C GLU A 154 -18.15 -8.78 -28.14
N TYR A 155 -17.40 -9.85 -28.39
CA TYR A 155 -15.95 -9.85 -28.23
C TYR A 155 -15.26 -10.82 -29.20
N VAL A 156 -13.96 -10.60 -29.40
CA VAL A 156 -13.08 -11.43 -30.23
C VAL A 156 -11.75 -11.68 -29.51
N PHE A 157 -11.05 -12.75 -29.85
CA PHE A 157 -9.66 -12.97 -29.44
C PHE A 157 -8.72 -12.72 -30.61
N LEU A 158 -7.77 -11.80 -30.44
CA LEU A 158 -6.80 -11.42 -31.48
C LEU A 158 -5.39 -11.46 -30.93
N HIS A 159 -4.41 -11.76 -31.79
CA HIS A 159 -2.99 -11.63 -31.48
C HIS A 159 -2.43 -10.41 -32.21
N LEU A 160 -2.35 -9.27 -31.52
CA LEU A 160 -2.11 -7.97 -32.16
C LEU A 160 -0.67 -7.48 -31.95
N PRO A 161 -0.02 -6.93 -33.01
CA PRO A 161 1.20 -6.16 -32.86
C PRO A 161 1.02 -4.96 -31.93
N ILE A 162 2.03 -4.62 -31.14
CA ILE A 162 1.94 -3.54 -30.13
C ILE A 162 1.70 -2.16 -30.75
N GLU A 163 2.02 -2.00 -32.03
CA GLU A 163 1.78 -0.82 -32.86
C GLU A 163 0.29 -0.48 -32.96
N TYR A 164 -0.61 -1.46 -32.77
CA TYR A 164 -2.05 -1.26 -32.76
C TYR A 164 -2.64 -1.05 -31.36
N LEU A 165 -1.83 -1.19 -30.30
CA LEU A 165 -2.30 -1.18 -28.91
C LEU A 165 -2.14 0.18 -28.28
N PHE A 166 -3.18 0.65 -27.63
CA PHE A 166 -3.23 1.92 -26.92
C PHE A 166 -3.56 1.68 -25.45
N HIS A 167 -3.03 2.52 -24.56
CA HIS A 167 -3.44 2.50 -23.17
C HIS A 167 -4.77 3.23 -22.99
N ASP A 168 -5.68 2.66 -22.20
CA ASP A 168 -6.91 3.34 -21.78
C ASP A 168 -6.72 4.05 -20.44
N ASP A 169 -6.48 5.35 -20.49
CA ASP A 169 -6.35 6.19 -19.29
C ASP A 169 -7.70 6.49 -18.60
N THR A 170 -8.84 6.16 -19.22
CA THR A 170 -10.18 6.46 -18.68
C THR A 170 -10.72 5.30 -17.84
N LEU A 171 -10.73 4.08 -18.42
CA LEU A 171 -11.26 2.88 -17.76
C LEU A 171 -10.30 2.30 -16.71
N ASN A 172 -9.01 2.64 -16.80
CA ASN A 172 -8.01 2.22 -15.84
C ASN A 172 -6.85 3.23 -15.73
N PRO A 173 -7.01 4.29 -14.93
CA PRO A 173 -6.05 5.39 -14.82
C PRO A 173 -4.78 5.05 -14.02
N ARG A 174 -4.55 3.77 -13.67
CA ARG A 174 -3.50 3.38 -12.73
C ARG A 174 -2.14 3.32 -13.41
N GLY A 175 -1.11 3.81 -12.71
CA GLY A 175 0.29 3.54 -13.07
C GLY A 175 0.68 2.06 -12.92
N ILE A 176 1.82 1.71 -13.53
CA ILE A 176 2.54 0.47 -13.34
C ILE A 176 3.23 0.51 -11.97
N GLY A 177 2.75 -0.31 -11.03
CA GLY A 177 3.26 -0.36 -9.65
C GLY A 177 4.46 -1.29 -9.49
N ASN A 178 4.98 -1.37 -8.27
CA ASN A 178 6.20 -2.12 -7.93
C ASN A 178 6.10 -3.64 -8.18
N ASN A 179 4.88 -4.20 -8.26
CA ASN A 179 4.64 -5.62 -8.57
C ASN A 179 5.06 -6.03 -9.99
N ILE A 180 5.43 -5.07 -10.86
CA ILE A 180 5.93 -5.34 -12.22
C ILE A 180 7.19 -6.19 -12.23
N ARG A 181 8.07 -6.05 -11.21
CA ARG A 181 9.30 -6.86 -11.07
C ARG A 181 8.99 -8.35 -11.06
N GLY A 182 8.02 -8.76 -10.23
CA GLY A 182 7.63 -10.17 -10.12
C GLY A 182 7.10 -10.73 -11.45
N LEU A 183 6.30 -9.95 -12.18
CA LEU A 183 5.79 -10.36 -13.49
C LEU A 183 6.90 -10.52 -14.54
N ILE A 184 7.86 -9.59 -14.56
CA ILE A 184 9.03 -9.69 -15.44
C ILE A 184 9.82 -10.96 -15.11
N GLU A 185 10.08 -11.24 -13.83
CA GLU A 185 10.80 -12.43 -13.38
C GLU A 185 10.08 -13.74 -13.76
N GLU A 186 8.77 -13.80 -13.57
CA GLU A 186 7.95 -14.97 -13.93
C GLU A 186 7.97 -15.25 -15.43
N PHE A 187 7.69 -14.24 -16.26
CA PHE A 187 7.69 -14.39 -17.72
C PHE A 187 9.09 -14.68 -18.26
N PHE A 188 10.13 -14.09 -17.66
CA PHE A 188 11.51 -14.36 -18.02
C PHE A 188 11.91 -15.83 -17.76
N ARG A 189 11.32 -16.46 -16.74
CA ARG A 189 11.50 -17.90 -16.45
C ARG A 189 10.69 -18.82 -17.37
N GLY A 190 9.90 -18.26 -18.28
CA GLY A 190 9.07 -19.02 -19.22
C GLY A 190 7.72 -19.45 -18.65
N PHE A 191 7.30 -18.94 -17.50
CA PHE A 191 5.94 -19.19 -17.00
C PHE A 191 4.92 -18.48 -17.89
N PRO A 192 3.82 -19.16 -18.30
CA PRO A 192 2.88 -18.58 -19.24
C PRO A 192 1.99 -17.51 -18.59
N GLN A 193 1.56 -16.54 -19.39
CA GLN A 193 0.47 -15.65 -19.00
C GLN A 193 -0.84 -16.45 -18.93
N LEU A 194 -1.40 -16.61 -17.72
CA LEU A 194 -2.63 -17.36 -17.52
C LEU A 194 -3.89 -16.67 -18.04
N HIS A 195 -3.90 -15.33 -18.10
CA HIS A 195 -5.07 -14.57 -18.56
C HIS A 195 -4.65 -13.38 -19.39
N VAL A 196 -5.18 -13.28 -20.61
CA VAL A 196 -4.90 -12.23 -21.62
C VAL A 196 -5.30 -10.83 -21.14
N PRO A 197 -4.68 -9.76 -21.66
CA PRO A 197 -5.17 -8.40 -21.45
C PRO A 197 -6.55 -8.21 -22.10
N LEU A 198 -7.33 -7.31 -21.52
CA LEU A 198 -8.64 -6.93 -22.02
C LEU A 198 -8.55 -5.57 -22.69
N GLY A 199 -9.16 -5.47 -23.87
CA GLY A 199 -9.27 -4.22 -24.59
C GLY A 199 -10.63 -4.00 -25.20
N TRP A 200 -10.85 -2.82 -25.75
CA TRP A 200 -12.06 -2.52 -26.52
C TRP A 200 -11.76 -1.63 -27.73
N ILE A 201 -12.70 -1.63 -28.68
CA ILE A 201 -12.73 -0.76 -29.87
C ILE A 201 -14.10 -0.12 -30.04
N ASP A 202 -14.11 1.04 -30.69
CA ASP A 202 -15.31 1.72 -31.17
C ASP A 202 -15.30 1.73 -32.70
N THR A 203 -16.23 0.98 -33.29
CA THR A 203 -16.37 0.82 -34.74
C THR A 203 -16.81 2.09 -35.46
N THR A 204 -17.28 3.11 -34.72
CA THR A 204 -17.69 4.40 -35.28
C THR A 204 -16.51 5.36 -35.48
N GLU A 205 -15.31 5.01 -35.02
CA GLU A 205 -14.10 5.83 -35.21
C GLU A 205 -13.68 5.94 -36.67
N GLU A 206 -13.54 7.19 -37.14
CA GLU A 206 -13.10 7.47 -38.49
C GLU A 206 -11.62 7.08 -38.69
N GLY A 207 -11.32 6.39 -39.79
CA GLY A 207 -9.97 5.96 -40.14
C GLY A 207 -9.51 4.63 -39.50
N GLY A 208 -10.35 4.02 -38.65
CA GLY A 208 -10.10 2.77 -37.93
C GLY A 208 -10.09 2.98 -36.42
N SER A 209 -10.25 1.89 -35.66
CA SER A 209 -10.45 1.99 -34.21
C SER A 209 -9.16 1.78 -33.43
N ARG A 210 -8.95 2.60 -32.40
CA ARG A 210 -7.86 2.37 -31.43
C ARG A 210 -8.20 1.19 -30.51
N VAL A 211 -7.33 0.18 -30.48
CA VAL A 211 -7.45 -0.95 -29.54
C VAL A 211 -6.96 -0.52 -28.17
N ARG A 212 -7.89 -0.17 -27.28
CA ARG A 212 -7.59 0.40 -25.96
C ARG A 212 -7.56 -0.67 -24.90
N ILE A 213 -6.39 -0.89 -24.30
CA ILE A 213 -6.19 -1.84 -23.20
C ILE A 213 -6.56 -1.19 -21.88
N PHE A 214 -7.55 -1.77 -21.19
CA PHE A 214 -8.05 -1.27 -19.92
C PHE A 214 -7.80 -2.23 -18.75
N ASP A 215 -7.58 -3.53 -18.99
CA ASP A 215 -7.19 -4.46 -17.93
C ASP A 215 -6.04 -5.38 -18.37
N GLY A 216 -5.23 -5.81 -17.40
CA GLY A 216 -4.01 -6.59 -17.64
C GLY A 216 -2.77 -5.75 -18.01
N GLN A 217 -2.78 -4.43 -17.75
CA GLN A 217 -1.71 -3.52 -18.14
C GLN A 217 -0.32 -3.90 -17.61
N HIS A 218 -0.19 -4.38 -16.36
CA HIS A 218 1.12 -4.79 -15.81
C HIS A 218 1.65 -6.04 -16.53
N LYS A 219 0.77 -6.94 -16.98
CA LYS A 219 1.16 -8.14 -17.73
C LYS A 219 1.60 -7.79 -19.16
N ALA A 220 0.86 -6.89 -19.80
CA ALA A 220 1.23 -6.37 -21.12
C ALA A 220 2.59 -5.63 -21.05
N ALA A 221 2.73 -4.72 -20.09
CA ALA A 221 3.97 -3.99 -19.84
C ALA A 221 5.17 -4.92 -19.61
N ALA A 222 5.04 -5.93 -18.76
CA ALA A 222 6.14 -6.86 -18.47
C ALA A 222 6.61 -7.61 -19.73
N GLN A 223 5.69 -8.08 -20.58
CA GLN A 223 6.04 -8.77 -21.83
C GLN A 223 6.69 -7.83 -22.84
N ILE A 224 6.18 -6.61 -22.99
CA ILE A 224 6.76 -5.60 -23.90
C ILE A 224 8.19 -5.25 -23.46
N LEU A 225 8.41 -5.08 -22.15
CA LEU A 225 9.74 -4.83 -21.58
C LEU A 225 10.71 -6.01 -21.79
N LEU A 226 10.18 -7.23 -21.90
CA LEU A 226 10.93 -8.44 -22.27
C LEU A 226 11.15 -8.58 -23.79
N GLY A 227 10.68 -7.63 -24.60
CA GLY A 227 10.88 -7.59 -26.05
C GLY A 227 9.76 -8.21 -26.88
N VAL A 228 8.64 -8.61 -26.27
CA VAL A 228 7.48 -9.15 -26.99
C VAL A 228 6.85 -8.07 -27.87
N ARG A 229 6.65 -8.37 -29.16
CA ARG A 229 6.13 -7.43 -30.18
C ARG A 229 4.66 -7.59 -30.53
N ALA A 230 4.02 -8.66 -30.07
CA ALA A 230 2.61 -8.91 -30.28
C ALA A 230 2.00 -9.63 -29.07
N LEU A 231 0.75 -9.29 -28.73
CA LEU A 231 0.08 -9.80 -27.53
C LEU A 231 -1.28 -10.42 -27.88
N PRO A 232 -1.65 -11.56 -27.27
CA PRO A 232 -3.01 -12.09 -27.35
C PRO A 232 -3.93 -11.23 -26.48
N ILE A 233 -5.06 -10.79 -27.02
CA ILE A 233 -6.00 -9.87 -26.37
C ILE A 233 -7.43 -10.38 -26.56
N ARG A 234 -8.24 -10.26 -25.51
CA ARG A 234 -9.70 -10.32 -25.62
C ARG A 234 -10.22 -8.92 -25.85
N LEU A 235 -10.80 -8.70 -27.04
CA LEU A 235 -11.21 -7.39 -27.52
C LEU A 235 -12.73 -7.30 -27.56
N PHE A 236 -13.31 -6.40 -26.78
CA PHE A 236 -14.74 -6.08 -26.82
C PHE A 236 -15.05 -5.12 -27.98
N VAL A 237 -16.12 -5.39 -28.71
CA VAL A 237 -16.54 -4.62 -29.90
C VAL A 237 -17.74 -3.76 -29.54
N ASN A 238 -17.61 -2.44 -29.63
CA ASN A 238 -18.65 -1.47 -29.24
C ASN A 238 -19.27 -1.74 -27.85
N PRO A 239 -18.49 -2.00 -26.80
CA PRO A 239 -19.08 -2.27 -25.50
C PRO A 239 -19.72 -1.01 -24.90
N ASP A 240 -20.71 -1.22 -24.03
CA ASP A 240 -21.08 -0.20 -23.05
C ASP A 240 -19.89 0.04 -22.10
N ARG A 241 -19.33 1.25 -22.19
CA ARG A 241 -18.15 1.65 -21.43
C ARG A 241 -18.42 1.74 -19.93
N ASP A 242 -19.63 2.14 -19.54
CA ASP A 242 -20.00 2.27 -18.12
C ASP A 242 -20.14 0.88 -17.48
N LEU A 243 -20.65 -0.09 -18.25
CA LEU A 243 -20.69 -1.48 -17.83
C LEU A 243 -19.27 -2.05 -17.64
N LEU A 244 -18.35 -1.79 -18.57
CA LEU A 244 -16.95 -2.22 -18.43
C LEU A 244 -16.25 -1.54 -17.24
N LEU A 245 -16.47 -0.24 -17.04
CA LEU A 245 -15.93 0.49 -15.90
C LEU A 245 -16.44 -0.08 -14.58
N THR A 246 -17.75 -0.33 -14.49
CA THR A 246 -18.40 -0.90 -13.31
C THR A 246 -17.87 -2.30 -13.03
N ALA A 247 -17.77 -3.16 -14.04
CA ALA A 247 -17.25 -4.51 -13.91
C ALA A 247 -15.77 -4.50 -13.49
N ASN A 248 -14.93 -3.68 -14.12
CA ASN A 248 -13.50 -3.55 -13.79
C ASN A 248 -13.31 -3.02 -12.36
N THR A 249 -14.10 -2.03 -11.96
CA THR A 249 -14.08 -1.48 -10.61
C THR A 249 -14.48 -2.54 -9.59
N ARG A 250 -15.58 -3.27 -9.81
CA ARG A 250 -16.03 -4.36 -8.93
C ARG A 250 -15.05 -5.54 -8.88
N ALA A 251 -14.38 -5.86 -9.99
CA ALA A 251 -13.34 -6.88 -10.03
C ALA A 251 -12.09 -6.45 -9.24
N GLY A 252 -11.69 -5.18 -9.37
CA GLY A 252 -10.58 -4.59 -8.62
C GLY A 252 -10.86 -4.33 -7.15
N THR A 253 -12.13 -4.30 -6.73
CA THR A 253 -12.57 -3.93 -5.38
C THR A 253 -13.32 -5.06 -4.67
N THR A 254 -14.54 -5.38 -5.13
CA THR A 254 -15.50 -6.27 -4.48
C THR A 254 -15.17 -7.76 -4.63
N LEU A 255 -14.65 -8.19 -5.78
CA LEU A 255 -14.48 -9.62 -6.13
C LEU A 255 -13.05 -10.16 -5.98
N ARG A 256 -12.08 -9.30 -5.64
CA ARG A 256 -10.64 -9.62 -5.51
C ARG A 256 -10.33 -10.40 -4.22
N GLN A 257 -10.98 -11.53 -3.99
CA GLN A 257 -10.83 -12.32 -2.76
C GLN A 257 -9.35 -12.63 -2.45
N VAL A 258 -8.99 -12.49 -1.17
CA VAL A 258 -7.69 -12.76 -0.48
C VAL A 258 -6.71 -11.56 -0.34
N ALA A 259 -6.90 -10.83 0.77
CA ALA A 259 -6.03 -9.87 1.48
C ALA A 259 -5.55 -8.60 0.74
N PHE A 260 -6.42 -7.59 0.65
CA PHE A 260 -5.97 -6.19 0.62
C PHE A 260 -5.49 -5.76 2.02
N ASP A 261 -4.57 -4.80 2.08
CA ASP A 261 -4.27 -4.13 3.36
C ASP A 261 -5.54 -3.48 3.92
N LYS A 262 -5.63 -3.46 5.24
CA LYS A 262 -6.85 -3.03 5.92
C LYS A 262 -7.14 -1.53 5.77
N ALA A 263 -6.13 -0.69 5.49
CA ALA A 263 -6.30 0.76 5.31
C ALA A 263 -6.98 1.07 3.97
N THR A 264 -6.55 0.41 2.90
CA THR A 264 -7.11 0.52 1.56
C THR A 264 -8.55 -0.04 1.50
N GLN A 265 -8.83 -1.14 2.21
CA GLN A 265 -10.20 -1.68 2.33
C GLN A 265 -11.19 -0.70 2.97
N ARG A 266 -10.72 0.12 3.93
CA ARG A 266 -11.58 1.04 4.69
C ARG A 266 -11.78 2.38 4.03
N HIS A 267 -10.77 2.87 3.32
CA HIS A 267 -10.94 4.02 2.44
C HIS A 267 -12.02 3.73 1.37
N LEU A 268 -11.99 2.51 0.83
CA LEU A 268 -13.04 2.02 -0.06
C LEU A 268 -14.40 1.88 0.66
N GLY A 269 -14.40 1.42 1.92
CA GLY A 269 -15.60 1.36 2.76
C GLY A 269 -16.30 2.72 2.95
N ALA A 270 -15.53 3.79 3.16
CA ALA A 270 -16.07 5.16 3.25
C ALA A 270 -16.65 5.65 1.92
N SER A 271 -15.99 5.34 0.79
CA SER A 271 -16.52 5.64 -0.54
C SER A 271 -17.79 4.86 -0.86
N ILE A 272 -17.84 3.58 -0.48
CA ILE A 272 -19.04 2.73 -0.62
C ILE A 272 -20.17 3.26 0.27
N LEU A 273 -19.89 3.69 1.51
CA LEU A 273 -20.91 4.28 2.38
C LEU A 273 -21.57 5.48 1.71
N ARG A 274 -20.79 6.40 1.11
CA ARG A 274 -21.31 7.57 0.41
C ARG A 274 -22.26 7.19 -0.73
N ASP A 275 -21.90 6.20 -1.54
CA ASP A 275 -22.77 5.66 -2.60
C ASP A 275 -24.07 5.06 -2.02
N ARG A 276 -23.96 4.28 -0.94
CA ARG A 276 -25.13 3.69 -0.26
C ARG A 276 -26.04 4.75 0.35
N VAL A 277 -25.49 5.84 0.88
CA VAL A 277 -26.27 6.99 1.36
C VAL A 277 -27.02 7.63 0.19
N LEU A 278 -26.35 7.96 -0.92
CA LEU A 278 -27.02 8.55 -2.09
C LEU A 278 -28.14 7.65 -2.65
N ARG A 279 -27.91 6.33 -2.67
CA ARG A 279 -28.93 5.36 -3.06
C ARG A 279 -30.11 5.32 -2.08
N PHE A 280 -29.83 5.31 -0.77
CA PHE A 280 -30.87 5.41 0.25
C PHE A 280 -31.72 6.67 0.08
N LEU A 281 -31.08 7.83 -0.14
CA LEU A 281 -31.77 9.10 -0.38
C LEU A 281 -32.64 9.03 -1.63
N SER A 282 -32.10 8.53 -2.73
CA SER A 282 -32.82 8.33 -3.99
C SER A 282 -34.03 7.40 -3.82
N ASP A 283 -33.85 6.24 -3.19
CA ASP A 283 -34.92 5.26 -2.96
C ASP A 283 -36.05 5.83 -2.09
N ARG A 284 -35.71 6.74 -1.16
CA ARG A 284 -36.63 7.43 -0.26
C ARG A 284 -37.15 8.77 -0.80
N GLN A 285 -36.76 9.14 -2.01
CA GLN A 285 -37.15 10.41 -2.66
C GLN A 285 -36.72 11.66 -1.86
N HIS A 286 -35.58 11.56 -1.16
CA HIS A 286 -34.97 12.69 -0.49
C HIS A 286 -33.95 13.40 -1.42
N PRO A 287 -33.79 14.72 -1.29
CA PRO A 287 -32.69 15.47 -1.90
C PRO A 287 -31.31 14.90 -1.54
N SER A 288 -30.31 15.10 -2.41
CA SER A 288 -28.94 14.59 -2.21
C SER A 288 -28.21 15.22 -1.03
N ASP A 289 -28.67 16.37 -0.54
CA ASP A 289 -28.17 17.12 0.61
C ASP A 289 -28.99 16.88 1.89
N TYR A 290 -29.96 15.95 1.86
CA TYR A 290 -30.74 15.61 3.05
C TYR A 290 -29.90 14.84 4.08
N THR A 291 -29.86 15.36 5.31
CA THR A 291 -29.02 14.85 6.41
C THR A 291 -29.79 14.37 7.64
N SER A 292 -31.12 14.48 7.66
CA SER A 292 -31.93 14.14 8.84
C SER A 292 -32.27 12.64 8.95
N PHE A 293 -31.41 11.76 8.43
CA PHE A 293 -31.54 10.30 8.55
C PHE A 293 -30.60 9.76 9.64
N THR A 294 -30.90 8.55 10.14
CA THR A 294 -30.08 7.88 11.17
C THR A 294 -29.25 6.74 10.59
N GLU A 295 -28.16 6.36 11.27
CA GLU A 295 -27.37 5.18 10.90
C GLU A 295 -28.21 3.90 10.95
N GLN A 296 -29.12 3.80 11.94
CA GLN A 296 -30.02 2.66 12.07
C GLN A 296 -31.00 2.58 10.89
N GLN A 297 -31.53 3.72 10.42
CA GLN A 297 -32.39 3.76 9.22
C GLN A 297 -31.65 3.31 7.95
N LEU A 298 -30.37 3.69 7.79
CA LEU A 298 -29.54 3.19 6.69
C LEU A 298 -29.40 1.67 6.75
N VAL A 299 -29.08 1.12 7.93
CA VAL A 299 -28.94 -0.33 8.12
C VAL A 299 -30.25 -1.07 7.83
N ASP A 300 -31.38 -0.53 8.29
CA ASP A 300 -32.69 -1.16 8.10
C ASP A 300 -33.21 -1.10 6.66
N HIS A 301 -32.77 -0.10 5.88
CA HIS A 301 -33.07 0.00 4.45
C HIS A 301 -32.41 -1.12 3.64
N PHE A 302 -31.14 -1.42 3.89
CA PHE A 302 -30.37 -2.43 3.16
C PHE A 302 -30.53 -3.84 3.77
N LYS A 303 -31.76 -4.38 3.70
CA LYS A 303 -32.09 -5.74 4.16
C LYS A 303 -31.24 -6.79 3.44
N GLY A 304 -30.65 -7.72 4.21
CA GLY A 304 -29.72 -8.72 3.70
C GLY A 304 -28.26 -8.27 3.63
N GLU A 305 -27.97 -6.97 3.70
CA GLU A 305 -26.61 -6.40 3.73
C GLU A 305 -26.27 -5.71 5.06
N GLN A 306 -27.11 -5.87 6.09
CA GLN A 306 -27.02 -5.16 7.38
C GLN A 306 -25.64 -5.22 8.04
N ALA A 307 -25.00 -6.40 8.07
CA ALA A 307 -23.67 -6.56 8.66
C ALA A 307 -22.59 -5.79 7.88
N GLN A 308 -22.72 -5.71 6.56
CA GLN A 308 -21.83 -4.91 5.73
C GLN A 308 -22.09 -3.42 5.95
N MET A 309 -23.35 -3.02 6.08
CA MET A 309 -23.72 -1.64 6.31
C MET A 309 -23.16 -1.10 7.63
N LYS A 310 -23.32 -1.86 8.72
CA LYS A 310 -22.71 -1.56 10.02
C LYS A 310 -21.19 -1.40 9.89
N ARG A 311 -20.54 -2.30 9.15
CA ARG A 311 -19.09 -2.22 8.90
C ARG A 311 -18.70 -0.95 8.16
N TYR A 312 -19.41 -0.58 7.08
CA TYR A 312 -19.06 0.63 6.30
C TYR A 312 -19.22 1.92 7.11
N ILE A 313 -20.24 2.00 7.96
CA ILE A 313 -20.45 3.15 8.86
C ILE A 313 -19.27 3.30 9.82
N ILE A 314 -18.89 2.22 10.51
CA ILE A 314 -17.75 2.25 11.44
C ILE A 314 -16.42 2.46 10.71
N ASP A 315 -16.24 1.89 9.53
CA ASP A 315 -15.03 2.08 8.73
C ASP A 315 -14.90 3.52 8.20
N ALA A 316 -16.01 4.19 7.89
CA ALA A 316 -16.03 5.61 7.57
C ALA A 316 -15.58 6.45 8.78
N GLN A 317 -16.13 6.18 9.97
CA GLN A 317 -15.70 6.87 11.19
C GLN A 317 -14.21 6.68 11.48
N ARG A 318 -13.68 5.46 11.32
CA ARG A 318 -12.24 5.18 11.45
C ARG A 318 -11.43 5.95 10.40
N ASN A 319 -11.90 5.98 9.17
CA ASN A 319 -11.25 6.68 8.06
C ASN A 319 -11.19 8.18 8.36
N ASP A 320 -12.29 8.77 8.82
CA ASP A 320 -12.37 10.20 9.12
C ASP A 320 -11.44 10.60 10.26
N VAL A 321 -11.28 9.75 11.29
CA VAL A 321 -10.25 9.94 12.33
C VAL A 321 -8.84 9.77 11.76
N THR A 322 -8.59 8.70 10.98
CA THR A 322 -7.25 8.37 10.48
C THR A 322 -6.71 9.46 9.55
N TYR A 323 -7.57 9.97 8.66
CA TYR A 323 -7.22 10.93 7.61
C TYR A 323 -7.59 12.36 7.97
N HIS A 324 -8.03 12.61 9.21
CA HIS A 324 -8.28 13.97 9.71
C HIS A 324 -7.04 14.86 9.47
N PRO A 325 -7.19 16.07 8.91
CA PRO A 325 -6.06 16.94 8.59
C PRO A 325 -5.18 17.26 9.80
N ASP A 326 -5.79 17.36 10.99
CA ASP A 326 -5.07 17.65 12.23
C ASP A 326 -4.48 16.41 12.92
N ASN A 327 -4.69 15.19 12.42
CA ASN A 327 -4.18 13.98 13.07
C ASN A 327 -2.69 13.80 12.84
N ARG A 328 -1.88 14.30 13.78
CA ARG A 328 -0.41 14.23 13.77
C ARG A 328 0.13 12.82 14.01
N LEU A 329 -0.65 11.92 14.63
CA LEU A 329 -0.20 10.54 14.83
C LEU A 329 -0.09 9.80 13.49
N ARG A 330 -0.84 10.24 12.46
CA ARG A 330 -0.83 9.65 11.12
C ARG A 330 0.57 9.51 10.53
N ASP A 331 1.47 10.44 10.79
CA ASP A 331 2.85 10.41 10.28
C ASP A 331 3.70 9.26 10.87
N PHE A 332 3.24 8.67 11.98
CA PHE A 332 3.88 7.57 12.68
C PHE A 332 3.14 6.24 12.51
N ILE A 333 2.14 6.18 11.61
CA ILE A 333 1.38 4.96 11.30
C ILE A 333 1.84 4.34 9.98
N GLU A 334 2.30 3.10 10.01
CA GLU A 334 2.57 2.27 8.84
C GLU A 334 1.24 1.74 8.26
N MET A 335 0.81 2.32 7.15
CA MET A 335 -0.46 1.98 6.49
C MET A 335 -0.37 0.66 5.73
N GLY A 336 0.79 0.34 5.15
CA GLY A 336 1.01 -0.87 4.34
C GLY A 336 1.24 -2.15 5.17
N GLY A 337 1.32 -2.04 6.49
CA GLY A 337 1.38 -3.15 7.44
C GLY A 337 2.66 -4.02 7.44
N LYS A 338 3.53 -3.90 6.43
CA LYS A 338 4.81 -4.63 6.32
C LYS A 338 6.05 -3.74 6.33
N GLY A 339 5.88 -2.43 6.42
CA GLY A 339 7.00 -1.50 6.51
C GLY A 339 7.67 -1.54 7.88
N THR A 340 8.93 -1.14 7.90
CA THR A 340 9.73 -0.98 9.13
C THR A 340 10.18 0.45 9.32
N GLU A 341 9.52 1.42 8.68
CA GLU A 341 9.88 2.84 8.75
C GLU A 341 9.18 3.54 9.92
N ARG A 342 7.99 3.07 10.29
CA ARG A 342 7.14 3.72 11.31
C ARG A 342 6.94 2.83 12.54
N PRO A 343 6.70 3.41 13.73
CA PRO A 343 6.65 2.66 14.99
C PRO A 343 5.33 1.92 15.21
N ILE A 344 4.23 2.42 14.64
CA ILE A 344 2.89 1.86 14.84
C ILE A 344 2.39 1.30 13.52
N SER A 345 1.83 0.09 13.51
CA SER A 345 1.09 -0.39 12.34
C SER A 345 -0.36 0.09 12.37
N TYR A 346 -0.98 0.30 11.21
CA TYR A 346 -2.40 0.63 11.17
C TYR A 346 -3.29 -0.43 11.85
N SER A 347 -2.92 -1.72 11.76
CA SER A 347 -3.59 -2.79 12.52
C SER A 347 -3.51 -2.59 14.03
N ALA A 348 -2.41 -2.03 14.54
CA ALA A 348 -2.27 -1.72 15.96
C ALA A 348 -3.21 -0.59 16.37
N VAL A 349 -3.29 0.49 15.58
CA VAL A 349 -4.24 1.59 15.82
C VAL A 349 -5.68 1.07 15.91
N GLU A 350 -6.08 0.20 14.99
CA GLU A 350 -7.43 -0.36 15.05
C GLU A 350 -7.71 -1.18 16.29
N LYS A 351 -6.82 -2.13 16.59
CA LYS A 351 -7.05 -3.10 17.66
C LYS A 351 -6.86 -2.48 19.03
N ALA A 352 -5.95 -1.51 19.16
CA ALA A 352 -5.60 -0.89 20.42
C ALA A 352 -6.38 0.39 20.69
N ILE A 353 -6.63 1.21 19.67
CA ILE A 353 -7.25 2.53 19.84
C ILE A 353 -8.72 2.48 19.43
N TYR A 354 -9.01 2.20 18.16
CA TYR A 354 -10.38 2.30 17.65
C TYR A 354 -11.35 1.31 18.29
N SER A 355 -10.88 0.13 18.67
CA SER A 355 -11.70 -0.86 19.40
C SER A 355 -12.16 -0.38 20.79
N GLN A 356 -11.43 0.55 21.41
CA GLN A 356 -11.69 1.06 22.76
C GLN A 356 -12.37 2.43 22.75
N MET A 357 -12.17 3.21 21.67
CA MET A 357 -12.59 4.61 21.61
C MET A 357 -13.78 4.86 20.68
N ILE A 358 -13.99 4.04 19.65
CA ILE A 358 -15.11 4.20 18.71
C ILE A 358 -16.29 3.32 19.13
N PHE A 359 -17.46 3.93 19.31
CA PHE A 359 -18.71 3.23 19.53
C PHE A 359 -19.08 2.39 18.31
N GLY A 360 -19.09 1.07 18.48
CA GLY A 360 -19.38 0.12 17.42
C GLY A 360 -20.86 -0.04 17.06
N GLY A 361 -21.77 0.57 17.83
CA GLY A 361 -23.22 0.53 17.56
C GLY A 361 -23.65 1.58 16.53
N MET A 362 -24.87 1.43 16.01
CA MET A 362 -25.49 2.39 15.11
C MET A 362 -26.24 3.45 15.90
N LEU A 363 -26.17 4.69 15.45
CA LEU A 363 -26.92 5.79 16.04
C LEU A 363 -28.36 5.83 15.53
N ASP A 364 -29.29 5.96 16.48
CA ASP A 364 -30.68 6.36 16.24
C ASP A 364 -30.86 7.88 16.21
N THR A 365 -29.76 8.62 16.40
CA THR A 365 -29.72 10.07 16.31
C THR A 365 -29.54 10.49 14.84
N PRO A 366 -30.29 11.50 14.34
CA PRO A 366 -30.12 12.02 12.99
C PRO A 366 -28.68 12.51 12.72
N ALA A 367 -28.19 12.38 11.50
CA ALA A 367 -26.83 12.76 11.15
C ALA A 367 -26.57 14.28 11.26
N ASP A 368 -27.61 15.11 11.10
CA ASP A 368 -27.54 16.56 11.33
C ASP A 368 -27.78 16.99 12.78
N TYR A 369 -28.05 16.05 13.70
CA TYR A 369 -28.36 16.37 15.08
C TYR A 369 -27.28 17.23 15.71
N LYS A 370 -27.65 18.47 16.05
CA LYS A 370 -26.77 19.50 16.62
C LYS A 370 -25.44 19.68 15.88
N SER A 371 -25.40 19.38 14.58
CA SER A 371 -24.18 19.52 13.78
C SER A 371 -23.69 20.97 13.74
N GLU A 372 -24.61 21.95 13.64
CA GLU A 372 -24.29 23.38 13.69
C GLU A 372 -23.67 23.83 15.02
N ALA A 373 -24.02 23.15 16.12
CA ALA A 373 -23.45 23.42 17.45
C ALA A 373 -22.15 22.63 17.70
N GLY A 374 -21.72 21.78 16.76
CA GLY A 374 -20.59 20.88 16.93
C GLY A 374 -20.83 19.78 17.99
N GLU A 375 -22.09 19.49 18.32
CA GLU A 375 -22.46 18.50 19.35
C GLU A 375 -22.98 17.19 18.76
N ASN A 376 -22.82 16.97 17.46
CA ASN A 376 -23.16 15.69 16.86
C ASN A 376 -22.29 14.57 17.48
N PRO A 377 -22.86 13.43 17.90
CA PRO A 377 -22.10 12.39 18.59
C PRO A 377 -20.93 11.80 17.79
N ARG A 378 -21.05 11.63 16.46
CA ARG A 378 -19.95 11.13 15.61
C ARG A 378 -18.89 12.19 15.38
N ASP A 379 -19.29 13.44 15.20
CA ASP A 379 -18.34 14.55 15.08
C ASP A 379 -17.55 14.70 16.39
N LEU A 380 -18.23 14.74 17.55
CA LEU A 380 -17.58 14.78 18.86
C LEU A 380 -16.65 13.58 19.08
N GLU A 381 -17.08 12.38 18.71
CA GLU A 381 -16.25 11.19 18.78
C GLU A 381 -14.97 11.34 17.94
N ARG A 382 -15.12 11.82 16.69
CA ARG A 382 -13.99 12.05 15.78
C ARG A 382 -13.03 13.09 16.33
N GLU A 383 -13.52 14.28 16.68
CA GLU A 383 -12.69 15.39 17.14
C GLU A 383 -11.94 15.06 18.44
N GLN A 384 -12.62 14.39 19.38
CA GLN A 384 -12.00 14.03 20.65
C GLN A 384 -10.98 12.91 20.48
N ILE A 385 -11.24 11.92 19.62
CA ILE A 385 -10.21 10.91 19.32
C ILE A 385 -9.00 11.58 18.65
N VAL A 386 -9.19 12.47 17.67
CA VAL A 386 -8.07 13.20 17.04
C VAL A 386 -7.28 14.01 18.07
N ARG A 387 -7.95 14.70 18.99
CA ARG A 387 -7.31 15.41 20.11
C ARG A 387 -6.44 14.47 20.96
N PHE A 388 -6.96 13.29 21.30
CA PHE A 388 -6.17 12.27 22.00
C PHE A 388 -4.97 11.79 21.18
N LEU A 389 -5.16 11.46 19.89
CA LEU A 389 -4.06 11.03 19.01
C LEU A 389 -2.96 12.10 18.90
N ASN A 390 -3.33 13.38 18.93
CA ASN A 390 -2.38 14.48 18.91
C ASN A 390 -1.57 14.60 20.21
N LEU A 391 -2.17 14.33 21.37
CA LEU A 391 -1.43 14.23 22.64
C LEU A 391 -0.39 13.10 22.58
N VAL A 392 -0.81 11.94 22.06
CA VAL A 392 0.08 10.78 21.87
C VAL A 392 1.22 11.10 20.91
N ALA A 393 0.92 11.71 19.77
CA ALA A 393 1.92 12.12 18.79
C ALA A 393 2.93 13.10 19.40
N ALA A 394 2.45 14.17 20.05
CA ALA A 394 3.28 15.23 20.61
C ALA A 394 4.26 14.72 21.67
N HIS A 395 3.81 13.84 22.58
CA HIS A 395 4.59 13.47 23.76
C HIS A 395 5.36 12.16 23.62
N ILE A 396 5.05 11.32 22.63
CA ILE A 396 5.73 10.04 22.43
C ILE A 396 6.59 10.02 21.17
N TYR A 397 6.17 10.69 20.09
CA TYR A 397 6.74 10.48 18.76
C TYR A 397 7.41 11.73 18.15
N VAL A 398 6.77 12.90 18.19
CA VAL A 398 7.30 14.13 17.60
C VAL A 398 8.59 14.53 18.31
N GLY A 399 9.71 14.60 17.57
CA GLY A 399 11.03 14.89 18.12
C GLY A 399 11.68 13.74 18.89
N PHE A 400 11.00 12.61 19.07
CA PHE A 400 11.47 11.46 19.84
C PHE A 400 11.70 10.21 18.97
N TYR A 401 10.93 10.06 17.89
CA TYR A 401 11.08 8.96 16.94
C TYR A 401 11.91 9.38 15.72
N ASP A 402 13.02 8.69 15.52
CA ASP A 402 13.90 8.84 14.36
C ASP A 402 13.52 7.89 13.21
N PHE A 403 13.09 8.42 12.07
CA PHE A 403 12.71 7.65 10.88
C PHE A 403 13.90 6.98 10.18
N GLU A 404 15.11 7.52 10.31
CA GLU A 404 16.32 6.92 9.72
C GLU A 404 16.70 5.63 10.46
N VAL A 405 16.40 5.56 11.76
CA VAL A 405 16.59 4.34 12.56
C VAL A 405 15.51 3.30 12.25
N GLY A 406 14.28 3.76 12.00
CA GLY A 406 13.10 2.94 11.69
C GLY A 406 12.67 2.02 12.84
N SER A 407 11.71 1.11 12.62
CA SER A 407 11.21 0.14 13.61
C SER A 407 11.75 -1.29 13.40
N GLY A 408 12.63 -1.48 12.40
CA GLY A 408 13.14 -2.78 12.00
C GLY A 408 14.11 -3.40 13.01
N LYS A 409 13.70 -4.53 13.62
CA LYS A 409 14.53 -5.36 14.51
C LYS A 409 15.16 -4.60 15.69
N ILE A 410 14.49 -3.58 16.21
CA ILE A 410 15.02 -2.69 17.27
C ILE A 410 15.52 -3.45 18.50
N GLU A 411 14.73 -4.40 19.03
CA GLU A 411 15.18 -5.19 20.18
C GLU A 411 16.42 -6.04 19.88
N SER A 412 16.55 -6.56 18.65
CA SER A 412 17.76 -7.27 18.24
C SER A 412 18.98 -6.36 18.16
N LYS A 413 18.81 -5.12 17.68
CA LYS A 413 19.87 -4.09 17.69
C LYS A 413 20.33 -3.80 19.13
N VAL A 414 19.38 -3.62 20.06
CA VAL A 414 19.68 -3.42 21.48
C VAL A 414 20.44 -4.60 22.08
N GLN A 415 20.03 -5.84 21.80
CA GLN A 415 20.69 -7.05 22.30
C GLN A 415 22.12 -7.22 21.78
N LYS A 416 22.41 -6.71 20.57
CA LYS A 416 23.76 -6.71 19.98
C LYS A 416 24.64 -5.55 20.45
N GLY A 417 24.12 -4.65 21.29
CA GLY A 417 24.84 -3.46 21.73
C GLY A 417 24.94 -2.37 20.67
N GLU A 418 24.10 -2.40 19.62
CA GLU A 418 24.03 -1.31 18.64
C GLU A 418 23.44 -0.04 19.29
N VAL A 419 23.89 1.12 18.82
CA VAL A 419 23.42 2.42 19.32
C VAL A 419 22.00 2.68 18.81
N VAL A 420 21.05 2.62 19.73
CA VAL A 420 19.65 3.02 19.52
C VAL A 420 19.33 4.14 20.50
N PRO A 421 18.92 5.35 20.08
CA PRO A 421 18.57 6.42 21.01
C PRO A 421 17.47 6.01 21.98
N ASP A 422 17.57 6.43 23.24
CA ASP A 422 16.62 6.06 24.29
C ASP A 422 15.19 6.54 24.01
N GLU A 423 15.06 7.75 23.46
CA GLU A 423 13.76 8.32 23.06
C GLU A 423 13.13 7.52 21.91
N HIS A 424 13.94 7.10 20.94
CA HIS A 424 13.50 6.26 19.83
C HIS A 424 13.08 4.86 20.34
N LEU A 425 13.86 4.26 21.24
CA LEU A 425 13.53 2.96 21.84
C LEU A 425 12.20 3.00 22.60
N ARG A 426 11.96 4.07 23.38
CA ARG A 426 10.67 4.31 24.03
C ARG A 426 9.55 4.37 23.02
N ALA A 427 9.67 5.25 22.02
CA ALA A 427 8.64 5.45 20.99
C ALA A 427 8.31 4.13 20.28
N HIS A 428 9.32 3.34 19.92
CA HIS A 428 9.14 2.01 19.32
C HIS A 428 8.38 1.05 20.25
N ARG A 429 8.79 0.91 21.52
CA ARG A 429 8.16 -0.01 22.47
C ARG A 429 6.71 0.36 22.75
N MET A 430 6.41 1.64 22.95
CA MET A 430 5.05 2.12 23.21
C MET A 430 4.11 1.95 22.00
N GLY A 431 4.64 1.87 20.79
CA GLY A 431 3.89 1.66 19.54
C GLY A 431 3.56 0.20 19.21
N ARG A 432 4.11 -0.78 19.95
CA ARG A 432 3.81 -2.20 19.73
C ARG A 432 2.37 -2.52 20.06
N GLU A 433 1.69 -3.27 19.18
CA GLU A 433 0.25 -3.56 19.23
C GLU A 433 -0.24 -3.97 20.62
N GLU A 434 0.41 -4.94 21.27
CA GLU A 434 0.01 -5.46 22.57
C GLU A 434 0.27 -4.50 23.74
N ILE A 435 1.29 -3.67 23.64
CA ILE A 435 1.64 -2.65 24.64
C ILE A 435 0.68 -1.48 24.51
N LEU A 436 0.51 -1.01 23.27
CA LEU A 436 -0.42 0.04 22.89
C LEU A 436 -1.83 -0.30 23.37
N TYR A 437 -2.31 -1.53 23.15
CA TYR A 437 -3.60 -1.98 23.63
C TYR A 437 -3.75 -1.78 25.15
N ALA A 438 -2.76 -2.26 25.91
CA ALA A 438 -2.81 -2.26 27.36
C ALA A 438 -2.75 -0.85 27.98
N TRP A 439 -1.92 0.05 27.46
CA TRP A 439 -1.84 1.40 28.03
C TRP A 439 -2.95 2.34 27.57
N ILE A 440 -3.52 2.13 26.37
CA ILE A 440 -4.72 2.86 25.94
C ILE A 440 -5.89 2.55 26.87
N GLU A 441 -6.00 1.31 27.35
CA GLU A 441 -7.01 0.93 28.35
C GLU A 441 -6.83 1.70 29.66
N LEU A 442 -5.59 1.86 30.13
CA LEU A 442 -5.28 2.71 31.28
C LEU A 442 -5.64 4.18 31.03
N ALA A 443 -5.42 4.70 29.82
CA ALA A 443 -5.83 6.05 29.46
C ALA A 443 -7.37 6.21 29.52
N MET A 444 -8.13 5.20 29.10
CA MET A 444 -9.59 5.22 29.23
C MET A 444 -10.06 5.19 30.68
N ILE A 445 -9.34 4.47 31.56
CA ILE A 445 -9.60 4.50 33.02
C ILE A 445 -9.30 5.89 33.59
N VAL A 446 -8.20 6.54 33.17
CA VAL A 446 -7.90 7.94 33.57
C VAL A 446 -9.00 8.89 33.14
N CYS A 447 -9.53 8.72 31.92
CA CYS A 447 -10.66 9.49 31.42
C CYS A 447 -11.91 9.28 32.30
N GLN A 448 -12.27 8.02 32.55
CA GLN A 448 -13.39 7.65 33.41
C GLN A 448 -13.26 8.26 34.82
N THR A 449 -12.11 8.07 35.47
CA THR A 449 -11.84 8.59 36.82
C THR A 449 -11.96 10.11 36.85
N SER A 450 -11.40 10.80 35.86
CA SER A 450 -11.47 12.26 35.78
C SER A 450 -12.89 12.79 35.56
N VAL A 451 -13.69 12.11 34.74
CA VAL A 451 -15.10 12.45 34.51
C VAL A 451 -15.93 12.28 35.79
N ILE A 452 -15.76 11.14 36.48
CA ILE A 452 -16.47 10.83 37.73
C ILE A 452 -16.06 11.79 38.85
N ALA A 453 -14.78 12.08 38.99
CA ALA A 453 -14.28 13.05 39.97
C ALA A 453 -14.84 14.46 39.73
N GLY A 454 -15.12 14.82 38.48
CA GLY A 454 -15.82 16.05 38.10
C GLY A 454 -17.34 16.03 38.33
N GLY A 455 -17.89 14.99 38.97
CA GLY A 455 -19.32 14.86 39.28
C GLY A 455 -20.20 14.46 38.10
N LYS A 456 -19.62 13.99 36.99
CA LYS A 456 -20.35 13.56 35.78
C LYS A 456 -20.40 12.03 35.67
N THR A 457 -21.41 11.50 34.99
CA THR A 457 -21.51 10.07 34.69
C THR A 457 -20.63 9.68 33.50
N TRP A 458 -20.11 8.46 33.53
CA TRP A 458 -19.30 7.88 32.46
C TRP A 458 -20.08 6.80 31.71
N ASP A 459 -20.10 6.91 30.37
CA ASP A 459 -20.63 5.87 29.49
C ASP A 459 -19.44 5.16 28.83
N LYS A 460 -19.17 3.93 29.29
CA LYS A 460 -18.04 3.14 28.79
C LYS A 460 -18.15 2.76 27.32
N ASP A 461 -19.38 2.66 26.81
CA ASP A 461 -19.62 2.23 25.43
C ASP A 461 -19.56 3.44 24.48
N ARG A 462 -19.79 4.66 25.00
CA ARG A 462 -19.77 5.92 24.24
C ARG A 462 -18.86 6.98 24.88
N PRO A 463 -17.57 6.67 25.09
CA PRO A 463 -16.66 7.50 25.89
C PRO A 463 -16.46 8.92 25.34
N PHE A 464 -16.60 9.10 24.02
CA PHE A 464 -16.36 10.36 23.32
C PHE A 464 -17.59 10.95 22.62
N HIS A 465 -18.81 10.47 22.90
CA HIS A 465 -20.05 11.06 22.34
C HIS A 465 -20.51 12.31 23.09
N LYS A 466 -19.84 12.68 24.17
CA LYS A 466 -20.08 13.89 24.95
C LYS A 466 -18.77 14.66 25.09
N PRO A 467 -18.81 16.00 25.13
CA PRO A 467 -17.60 16.79 25.29
C PRO A 467 -16.98 16.53 26.67
N LEU A 468 -15.72 16.12 26.66
CA LEU A 468 -14.88 16.02 27.84
C LEU A 468 -14.39 17.40 28.28
N SER A 469 -14.31 17.63 29.59
CA SER A 469 -13.82 18.90 30.11
C SER A 469 -12.31 19.04 29.93
N GLU A 470 -11.81 20.27 29.93
CA GLU A 470 -10.36 20.55 29.89
C GLU A 470 -9.59 19.88 31.03
N GLN A 471 -10.22 19.69 32.19
CA GLN A 471 -9.61 18.96 33.30
C GLN A 471 -9.36 17.49 32.95
N VAL A 472 -10.26 16.84 32.21
CA VAL A 472 -10.05 15.45 31.74
C VAL A 472 -8.89 15.39 30.75
N TRP A 473 -8.81 16.36 29.84
CA TRP A 473 -7.70 16.46 28.89
C TRP A 473 -6.36 16.71 29.58
N LYS A 474 -6.33 17.56 30.62
CA LYS A 474 -5.14 17.77 31.45
C LYS A 474 -4.69 16.48 32.14
N SER A 475 -5.62 15.72 32.73
CA SER A 475 -5.29 14.41 33.32
C SER A 475 -4.75 13.41 32.30
N LEU A 476 -5.34 13.38 31.09
CA LEU A 476 -4.87 12.50 30.00
C LEU A 476 -3.48 12.90 29.51
N GLU A 477 -3.22 14.19 29.35
CA GLU A 477 -1.91 14.70 28.96
C GLU A 477 -0.83 14.35 29.99
N HIS A 478 -1.11 14.62 31.28
CA HIS A 478 -0.22 14.24 32.38
C HIS A 478 0.05 12.73 32.37
N PHE A 479 -0.99 11.91 32.20
CA PHE A 479 -0.85 10.47 32.10
C PHE A 479 0.08 10.08 30.94
N VAL A 480 -0.14 10.59 29.72
CA VAL A 480 0.70 10.27 28.56
C VAL A 480 2.15 10.66 28.81
N ILE A 481 2.41 11.86 29.35
CA ILE A 481 3.75 12.35 29.68
C ILE A 481 4.41 11.45 30.72
N ASN A 482 3.78 11.28 31.88
CA ASN A 482 4.35 10.54 33.01
C ASN A 482 4.53 9.06 32.68
N PHE A 483 3.56 8.45 31.98
CA PHE A 483 3.65 7.07 31.54
C PHE A 483 4.81 6.88 30.56
N SER A 484 5.02 7.80 29.61
CA SER A 484 6.16 7.77 28.68
C SER A 484 7.52 7.96 29.39
N ARG A 485 7.55 8.59 30.57
CA ARG A 485 8.77 8.80 31.37
C ARG A 485 9.15 7.61 32.24
N LEU A 486 8.29 6.57 32.32
CA LEU A 486 8.58 5.41 33.14
C LEU A 486 9.92 4.74 32.72
N PRO A 487 10.80 4.36 33.68
CA PRO A 487 12.13 3.85 33.36
C PRO A 487 12.15 2.57 32.50
N LEU A 488 11.08 1.77 32.50
CA LEU A 488 11.03 0.50 31.76
C LEU A 488 11.30 0.67 30.26
N TRP A 489 10.90 1.81 29.69
CA TRP A 489 10.96 2.02 28.24
C TRP A 489 12.39 2.08 27.72
N LYS A 490 13.29 2.66 28.53
CA LYS A 490 14.70 2.83 28.20
C LYS A 490 15.57 1.71 28.76
N ASN A 491 15.01 0.85 29.61
CA ASN A 491 15.75 -0.25 30.22
C ASN A 491 16.12 -1.32 29.17
N ARG A 492 17.40 -1.35 28.81
CA ARG A 492 17.96 -2.26 27.81
C ARG A 492 18.06 -3.71 28.29
N SER A 493 18.20 -3.94 29.61
CA SER A 493 18.28 -5.31 30.16
C SER A 493 16.97 -6.09 29.98
N LEU A 494 15.84 -5.39 29.83
CA LEU A 494 14.53 -5.99 29.55
C LEU A 494 14.36 -6.41 28.07
N SER A 495 15.31 -6.08 27.19
CA SER A 495 15.18 -6.33 25.76
C SER A 495 15.08 -7.83 25.42
N ALA A 496 15.86 -8.69 26.07
CA ALA A 496 15.81 -10.12 25.80
C ALA A 496 14.66 -10.83 26.53
N THR A 497 14.38 -10.42 27.77
CA THR A 497 13.49 -11.16 28.70
C THR A 497 12.02 -10.75 28.58
N ILE A 498 11.74 -9.48 28.29
CA ILE A 498 10.38 -8.93 28.27
C ILE A 498 10.00 -8.49 26.85
N PHE A 499 10.83 -7.65 26.21
CA PHE A 499 10.52 -7.08 24.90
C PHE A 499 10.96 -7.96 23.71
N GLY A 500 11.71 -9.04 23.91
CA GLY A 500 12.32 -9.80 22.81
C GLY A 500 11.31 -10.58 21.96
N GLY A 501 10.18 -11.00 22.55
CA GLY A 501 9.10 -11.72 21.89
C GLY A 501 7.80 -10.92 21.82
N LYS A 502 6.90 -11.30 20.91
CA LYS A 502 5.52 -10.79 20.93
C LYS A 502 4.77 -11.44 22.09
N GLN A 503 4.25 -10.61 22.97
CA GLN A 503 3.41 -11.04 24.09
C GLN A 503 1.93 -10.81 23.75
N ASN A 504 1.03 -11.39 24.55
CA ASN A 504 -0.40 -11.17 24.41
C ASN A 504 -0.86 -9.91 25.19
N PHE A 505 -2.10 -9.49 25.00
CA PHE A 505 -2.65 -8.30 25.66
C PHE A 505 -2.72 -8.46 27.18
N GLN A 506 -3.10 -9.63 27.67
CA GLN A 506 -3.24 -9.90 29.10
C GLN A 506 -1.89 -9.77 29.82
N PHE A 507 -0.80 -10.26 29.21
CA PHE A 507 0.54 -10.14 29.74
C PHE A 507 0.91 -8.69 30.09
N TRP A 508 0.66 -7.74 29.18
CA TRP A 508 1.00 -6.33 29.42
C TRP A 508 0.05 -5.66 30.41
N LYS A 509 -1.23 -6.06 30.45
CA LYS A 509 -2.15 -5.62 31.49
C LYS A 509 -1.67 -6.03 32.88
N ASP A 510 -1.33 -7.30 33.05
CA ASP A 510 -0.83 -7.85 34.31
C ASP A 510 0.52 -7.22 34.69
N ALA A 511 1.38 -6.99 33.69
CA ALA A 511 2.67 -6.34 33.88
C ALA A 511 2.53 -4.91 34.40
N PHE A 512 1.62 -4.10 33.84
CA PHE A 512 1.33 -2.77 34.34
C PHE A 512 0.61 -2.78 35.68
N ALA A 513 -0.30 -3.74 35.92
CA ALA A 513 -1.03 -3.84 37.18
C ALA A 513 -0.15 -4.28 38.37
N THR A 514 0.86 -5.12 38.13
CA THR A 514 1.72 -5.68 39.19
C THR A 514 3.10 -5.01 39.27
N GLY A 515 3.55 -4.37 38.19
CA GLY A 515 4.93 -3.87 38.07
C GLY A 515 5.96 -4.97 37.82
N THR A 516 5.50 -6.19 37.53
CA THR A 516 6.34 -7.36 37.31
C THR A 516 5.98 -8.07 36.01
N ALA A 517 6.98 -8.55 35.28
CA ALA A 517 6.79 -9.34 34.07
C ALA A 517 7.76 -10.51 34.08
N ASN A 518 7.28 -11.74 33.87
CA ASN A 518 8.09 -12.96 33.98
C ASN A 518 8.90 -13.05 35.30
N GLY A 519 8.33 -12.59 36.42
CA GLY A 519 9.00 -12.56 37.73
C GLY A 519 10.08 -11.49 37.88
N ILE A 520 10.26 -10.61 36.88
CA ILE A 520 11.22 -9.50 36.90
C ILE A 520 10.48 -8.21 37.23
N HIS A 521 11.00 -7.41 38.17
CA HIS A 521 10.49 -6.08 38.44
C HIS A 521 10.81 -5.14 37.26
N ILE A 522 9.75 -4.63 36.62
CA ILE A 522 9.85 -3.68 35.50
C ILE A 522 9.52 -2.24 35.92
N LEU A 523 8.84 -2.07 37.05
CA LEU A 523 8.49 -0.79 37.66
C LEU A 523 8.96 -0.73 39.11
N ALA A 524 9.45 0.43 39.54
CA ALA A 524 9.77 0.69 40.94
C ALA A 524 8.47 0.98 41.72
N GLY A 525 8.26 0.31 42.86
CA GLY A 525 7.09 0.55 43.71
C GLY A 525 5.86 -0.32 43.42
N GLY A 526 5.96 -1.30 42.51
CA GLY A 526 4.86 -2.20 42.15
C GLY A 526 4.13 -1.75 40.89
N GLY A 527 2.81 -1.99 40.83
CA GLY A 527 1.97 -1.63 39.69
C GLY A 527 1.93 -0.13 39.40
N VAL A 528 1.46 0.21 38.21
CA VAL A 528 1.22 1.59 37.79
C VAL A 528 0.17 2.24 38.70
N SER A 529 0.53 3.33 39.35
CA SER A 529 -0.41 4.19 40.08
C SER A 529 -1.00 5.24 39.15
N LEU A 530 -2.27 5.07 38.76
CA LEU A 530 -2.95 6.03 37.88
C LEU A 530 -3.09 7.42 38.52
N ILE A 531 -3.23 7.49 39.84
CA ILE A 531 -3.28 8.76 40.58
C ILE A 531 -1.97 9.51 40.40
N ASP A 532 -0.83 8.84 40.55
CA ASP A 532 0.49 9.47 40.40
C ASP A 532 0.74 9.90 38.96
N LEU A 533 0.31 9.09 37.99
CA LEU A 533 0.44 9.43 36.57
C LEU A 533 -0.43 10.61 36.15
N MET A 534 -1.55 10.88 36.84
CA MET A 534 -2.42 12.03 36.57
C MET A 534 -1.90 13.35 37.17
N ASN A 535 -0.90 13.31 38.06
CA ASN A 535 -0.33 14.51 38.65
C ASN A 535 0.49 15.31 37.64
N GLU A 536 0.63 16.61 37.89
CA GLU A 536 1.43 17.49 37.04
C GLU A 536 2.85 16.94 36.87
N PRO A 537 3.35 16.80 35.62
CA PRO A 537 4.67 16.24 35.38
C PRO A 537 5.74 17.09 36.07
N SER A 538 6.61 16.43 36.83
CA SER A 538 7.77 17.06 37.46
C SER A 538 8.90 17.43 36.50
#